data_AF-A0A183F3V5-F1
#
_entry.id   AF-A0A183F3V5-F1
#
_cell.length_a   1.000
_cell.length_b   1.000
_cell.length_c   1.000
_cell.angle_alpha   90.00
_cell.angle_beta   90.00
_cell.angle_gamma   90.00
#
_symmetry.space_group_name_H-M   'P 1'
#
loop_
_entity.id
_entity.type
_entity.pdbx_description
1 polymer ?
#
loop_
_entity_poly.entity_id
_entity_poly.type
_entity_poly.pdbx_seq_one_letter_code
_entity_poly.pdbx_strand_id
1 'polypeptide(L)'
;LRDMSAKMAKAMKQDGALAVAQLSHGGRQTPASVNPNPYSCSNIELKTRRFGVFGKPVALTEQQVKTEVVDRFVFAAKLAREHG
;
A
#
# COMPACT_ATOMS: atom_id res chain seq x y z
N LEU A 1 3.21 14.20 3.86
CA LEU A 1 2.45 13.01 4.33
C LEU A 1 1.89 13.24 5.74
N ARG A 2 2.72 13.35 6.78
CA ARG A 2 2.29 13.56 8.19
C ARG A 2 1.27 14.71 8.35
N ASP A 3 1.63 15.92 7.89
CA ASP A 3 0.73 17.09 7.98
C ASP A 3 -0.58 16.90 7.20
N MET A 4 -0.54 16.22 6.06
CA MET A 4 -1.75 15.98 5.25
C MET A 4 -2.67 14.97 5.93
N SER A 5 -2.12 13.89 6.49
CA SER A 5 -2.86 12.91 7.28
C SER A 5 -3.53 13.57 8.49
N ALA A 6 -2.80 14.39 9.24
CA ALA A 6 -3.33 15.13 10.39
C ALA A 6 -4.47 16.09 10.01
N LYS A 7 -4.31 16.84 8.91
CA LYS A 7 -5.37 17.72 8.41
C LYS A 7 -6.62 16.93 7.99
N MET A 8 -6.46 15.81 7.30
CA MET A 8 -7.57 14.96 6.87
C MET A 8 -8.30 14.36 8.07
N ALA A 9 -7.57 13.76 9.01
CA ALA A 9 -8.16 13.16 10.20
C ALA A 9 -8.90 14.19 11.07
N LYS A 10 -8.35 15.39 11.24
CA LYS A 10 -9.02 16.49 11.94
C LYS A 10 -10.36 16.83 11.30
N ALA A 11 -10.41 16.94 9.96
CA ALA A 11 -11.64 17.22 9.25
C ALA A 11 -12.66 16.07 9.38
N MET A 12 -12.21 14.81 9.26
CA MET A 12 -13.09 13.63 9.39
C MET A 12 -13.74 13.53 10.78
N LYS A 13 -13.01 13.90 11.84
CA LYS A 13 -13.44 13.75 13.23
C LYS A 13 -14.09 15.02 13.82
N GLN A 14 -14.24 16.08 13.03
CA GLN A 14 -14.64 17.41 13.54
C GLN A 14 -15.99 17.40 14.29
N ASP A 15 -16.89 16.49 13.92
CA ASP A 15 -18.22 16.31 14.52
C ASP A 15 -18.34 15.00 15.35
N GLY A 16 -17.21 14.43 15.80
CA GLY A 16 -17.18 13.25 16.66
C GLY A 16 -17.20 11.89 15.94
N ALA A 17 -17.05 11.86 14.61
CA ALA A 17 -17.02 10.61 13.85
C ALA A 17 -15.72 9.80 14.08
N LEU A 18 -15.81 8.48 13.85
CA LEU A 18 -14.64 7.61 13.78
C LEU A 18 -14.04 7.63 12.37
N ALA A 19 -12.74 7.90 12.28
CA ALA A 19 -11.98 7.75 11.05
C ALA A 19 -11.19 6.43 11.06
N VAL A 20 -11.31 5.63 9.99
CA VAL A 20 -10.59 4.36 9.84
C VAL A 20 -9.79 4.38 8.55
N ALA A 21 -8.47 4.18 8.63
CA ALA A 21 -7.60 4.13 7.47
C ALA A 21 -7.53 2.71 6.89
N GLN A 22 -7.92 2.55 5.62
CA GLN A 22 -7.66 1.33 4.87
C GLN A 22 -6.25 1.36 4.29
N LEU A 23 -5.40 0.43 4.72
CA LEU A 23 -4.05 0.27 4.20
C LEU A 23 -4.03 -0.85 3.16
N SER A 24 -3.39 -0.61 2.02
CA SER A 24 -3.30 -1.60 0.94
C SER A 24 -1.93 -1.60 0.28
N HIS A 25 -1.63 -2.69 -0.43
CA HIS A 25 -0.42 -2.86 -1.23
C HIS A 25 -0.80 -3.55 -2.55
N GLY A 26 -0.49 -2.93 -3.69
CA GLY A 26 -0.96 -3.39 -5.01
C GLY A 26 -0.38 -4.73 -5.47
N GLY A 27 0.83 -5.10 -5.01
CA GLY A 27 1.46 -6.35 -5.38
C GLY A 27 1.57 -6.54 -6.91
N ARG A 28 1.23 -7.73 -7.42
CA ARG A 28 1.17 -8.01 -8.86
C ARG A 28 0.07 -7.26 -9.64
N GLN A 29 -0.79 -6.50 -8.97
CA GLN A 29 -1.79 -5.63 -9.60
C GLN A 29 -1.31 -4.18 -9.70
N THR A 30 0.01 -3.95 -9.58
CA THR A 30 0.59 -2.62 -9.75
C THR A 30 0.75 -2.32 -11.24
N PRO A 31 0.19 -1.21 -11.76
CA PRO A 31 0.32 -0.85 -13.17
C PRO A 31 1.78 -0.74 -13.60
N ALA A 32 2.11 -1.23 -14.80
CA ALA A 32 3.50 -1.21 -15.29
C ALA A 32 4.07 0.21 -15.42
N SER A 33 3.20 1.21 -15.67
CA SER A 33 3.56 2.62 -15.71
C SER A 33 3.92 3.23 -14.34
N VAL A 34 3.46 2.61 -13.24
CA VAL A 34 3.77 3.03 -11.87
C VAL A 34 5.02 2.31 -11.36
N ASN A 35 5.07 0.99 -11.54
CA ASN A 35 6.25 0.19 -11.26
C ASN A 35 6.29 -1.00 -12.25
N PRO A 36 7.28 -1.07 -13.15
CA PRO A 36 7.38 -2.16 -14.11
C PRO A 36 7.73 -3.52 -13.48
N ASN A 37 8.34 -3.52 -12.29
CA ASN A 37 8.78 -4.72 -11.58
C ASN A 37 8.33 -4.69 -10.10
N PRO A 38 7.03 -4.79 -9.81
CA PRO A 38 6.52 -4.74 -8.44
C PRO A 38 6.86 -6.02 -7.66
N TYR A 39 6.89 -5.93 -6.33
CA TYR A 39 7.01 -7.15 -5.51
C TYR A 39 5.70 -7.93 -5.43
N SER A 40 5.80 -9.26 -5.34
CA SER A 40 4.68 -10.18 -5.12
C SER A 40 5.16 -11.47 -4.45
N CYS A 41 4.22 -12.37 -4.11
CA CYS A 41 4.52 -13.69 -3.54
C CYS A 41 5.13 -14.67 -4.57
N SER A 42 5.06 -14.35 -5.86
CA SER A 42 5.68 -15.11 -6.95
C SER A 42 5.98 -14.18 -8.12
N ASN A 43 6.75 -14.65 -9.10
CA ASN A 43 7.03 -13.96 -10.35
C ASN A 43 5.93 -14.14 -11.42
N ILE A 44 4.74 -14.61 -11.02
CA ILE A 44 3.61 -14.83 -11.92
C ILE A 44 2.92 -13.50 -12.20
N GLU A 45 3.10 -13.02 -13.42
CA GLU A 45 2.45 -11.83 -13.96
C GLU A 45 0.94 -11.98 -14.00
N LEU A 46 0.22 -10.93 -13.60
CA LEU A 46 -1.23 -10.89 -13.78
C LEU A 46 -1.56 -10.51 -15.22
N LYS A 47 -2.06 -11.48 -15.98
CA LYS A 47 -2.58 -11.26 -17.34
C LYS A 47 -4.09 -11.09 -17.28
N THR A 48 -4.57 -9.93 -17.72
CA THR A 48 -6.00 -9.65 -17.78
C THR A 48 -6.31 -8.77 -18.99
N ARG A 49 -7.49 -8.99 -19.60
CA ARG A 49 -8.02 -8.12 -20.66
C ARG A 49 -8.66 -6.84 -20.12
N ARG A 50 -8.88 -6.80 -18.80
CA ARG A 50 -9.54 -5.70 -18.07
C ARG A 50 -8.51 -5.09 -17.12
N PHE A 51 -8.41 -3.75 -17.07
CA PHE A 51 -7.52 -2.97 -16.19
C PHE A 51 -6.07 -2.70 -16.65
N GLY A 52 -5.78 -2.79 -17.95
CA GLY A 52 -4.48 -2.36 -18.50
C GLY A 52 -3.33 -3.33 -18.22
N VAL A 53 -2.09 -2.88 -18.46
CA VAL A 53 -0.88 -3.70 -18.32
C VAL A 53 -0.29 -3.54 -16.92
N PHE A 54 -0.13 -4.66 -16.20
CA PHE A 54 0.53 -4.72 -14.90
C PHE A 54 2.01 -5.04 -15.06
N GLY A 55 2.83 -4.59 -14.11
CA GLY A 55 4.26 -4.91 -14.10
C GLY A 55 4.51 -6.40 -13.84
N LYS A 56 5.57 -6.97 -14.44
CA LYS A 56 5.98 -8.36 -14.18
C LYS A 56 6.61 -8.43 -12.79
N PRO A 57 6.04 -9.18 -11.84
CA PRO A 57 6.48 -9.06 -10.46
C PRO A 57 7.81 -9.77 -10.20
N VAL A 58 8.52 -9.28 -9.18
CA VAL A 58 9.65 -9.96 -8.55
C VAL A 58 9.13 -10.74 -7.34
N ALA A 59 9.46 -12.03 -7.26
CA ALA A 59 9.12 -12.85 -6.12
C ALA A 59 9.94 -12.40 -4.90
N LEU A 60 9.25 -12.07 -3.81
CA LEU A 60 9.90 -11.74 -2.54
C LEU A 60 10.59 -12.97 -1.95
N THR A 61 11.79 -12.77 -1.39
CA THR A 61 12.34 -13.74 -0.44
C THR A 61 11.64 -13.64 0.92
N GLU A 62 11.78 -14.67 1.77
CA GLU A 62 11.22 -14.64 3.13
C GLU A 62 11.72 -13.45 3.94
N GLN A 63 13.01 -13.10 3.83
CA GLN A 63 13.59 -11.94 4.50
C GLN A 63 12.96 -10.64 3.97
N GLN A 64 12.71 -10.54 2.67
CA GLN A 64 12.07 -9.36 2.09
C GLN A 64 10.58 -9.25 2.43
N VAL A 65 9.88 -10.35 2.74
CA VAL A 65 8.50 -10.25 3.26
C VAL A 65 8.47 -9.42 4.54
N LYS A 66 9.47 -9.60 5.41
CA LYS A 66 9.59 -8.82 6.64
C LYS A 66 9.79 -7.33 6.34
N THR A 67 10.77 -6.97 5.51
CA THR A 67 11.14 -5.56 5.29
C THR A 67 10.20 -4.84 4.32
N GLU A 68 9.79 -5.51 3.24
CA GLU A 68 9.04 -4.88 2.14
C GLU A 68 7.52 -4.96 2.30
N VAL A 69 7.02 -5.84 3.16
CA VAL A 69 5.57 -5.95 3.43
C VAL A 69 5.28 -5.60 4.88
N VAL A 70 5.73 -6.42 5.84
CA VAL A 70 5.33 -6.29 7.24
C VAL A 70 5.75 -4.93 7.81
N ASP A 71 7.01 -4.55 7.68
CA ASP A 71 7.53 -3.31 8.27
C ASP A 71 6.92 -2.06 7.61
N ARG A 72 6.55 -2.15 6.32
CA ARG A 72 5.85 -1.07 5.62
C ARG A 72 4.41 -0.90 6.10
N PHE A 73 3.68 -2.01 6.34
CA PHE A 73 2.36 -1.95 6.98
C PHE A 73 2.44 -1.42 8.40
N VAL A 74 3.45 -1.82 9.19
CA VAL A 74 3.70 -1.28 10.53
C VAL A 74 3.95 0.23 10.47
N PHE A 75 4.78 0.69 9.54
CA PHE A 75 5.01 2.12 9.33
C PHE A 75 3.72 2.87 9.00
N ALA A 76 2.93 2.37 8.04
CA ALA A 76 1.69 3.01 7.63
C ALA A 76 0.63 3.03 8.74
N ALA A 77 0.53 1.96 9.53
CA ALA A 77 -0.37 1.89 10.69
C ALA A 77 0.07 2.86 11.81
N LYS A 78 1.38 2.96 12.09
CA LYS A 78 1.92 3.95 13.02
C LYS A 78 1.64 5.37 12.54
N LEU A 79 1.88 5.66 11.26
CA LEU A 79 1.58 6.95 10.66
C LEU A 79 0.10 7.32 10.84
N ALA A 80 -0.82 6.40 10.54
CA ALA A 80 -2.25 6.63 10.71
C ALA A 80 -2.61 6.90 12.17
N ARG A 81 -2.09 6.11 13.12
CA ARG A 81 -2.34 6.29 14.55
C ARG A 81 -1.77 7.61 15.11
N GLU A 82 -0.54 7.94 14.74
CA GLU A 82 0.18 9.12 15.24
C GLU A 82 -0.36 10.43 14.65
N HIS A 83 -0.88 10.39 13.42
CA HIS A 83 -1.34 11.56 12.68
C HIS A 83 -2.85 11.58 12.45
N GLY A 84 -3.62 10.91 13.33
CA GLY A 84 -5.05 11.18 13.52
C GLY A 84 -5.96 9.97 13.39
#